data_AF-A0AAD7N144-F1
#
_entry.id   AF-A0AAD7N144-F1
#
_cell.length_a   1.000
_cell.length_b   1.000
_cell.length_c   1.000
_cell.angle_alpha   90.00
_cell.angle_beta   90.00
_cell.angle_gamma   90.00
#
_symmetry.space_group_name_H-M   'P 1'
#
loop_
_entity.id
_entity.type
_entity.pdbx_description
1 polymer ?
#
loop_
_entity_poly.entity_id
_entity_poly.type
_entity_poly.pdbx_seq_one_letter_code
_entity_poly.pdbx_strand_id
1 'polypeptide(L)'
;MFAAFAILFLTLLSSEVMSKPLSYRRDQAIKLRNAPNLVLQARANSSNSSVSFDNWNNISALQGFDEFNGQNNFNGSQNSQTIVIQETETQCQTVQIEIVQQKLAILQELAKRIITEQICDVQTQTIVLAQHNGALQVFSDDIQRKTTTRQIGYDQTIAAKLTQITNTDGSLSTDDAGFTGSDVGQNTVVPSGNNWNDSTSPSLVEAAAAAASSASYQ
;
A
#
# COMPACT_ATOMS: atom_id res chain seq x y z
N MET A 1 -62.51 -9.98 32.99
CA MET A 1 -62.03 -11.38 32.94
C MET A 1 -61.01 -11.50 31.83
N PHE A 2 -59.78 -11.91 32.18
CA PHE A 2 -58.67 -12.47 31.37
C PHE A 2 -58.43 -11.91 29.95
N ALA A 3 -57.40 -11.08 29.74
CA ALA A 3 -55.98 -11.43 29.48
C ALA A 3 -55.71 -11.98 28.07
N ALA A 4 -54.87 -11.28 27.28
CA ALA A 4 -53.84 -11.91 26.45
C ALA A 4 -52.82 -10.87 25.97
N PHE A 5 -51.59 -11.09 26.42
CA PHE A 5 -50.35 -10.51 25.92
C PHE A 5 -50.06 -11.01 24.49
N ALA A 6 -49.15 -10.30 23.82
CA ALA A 6 -47.98 -10.83 23.12
C ALA A 6 -47.92 -10.77 21.57
N ILE A 7 -46.84 -10.06 21.16
CA ILE A 7 -45.86 -10.39 20.10
C ILE A 7 -46.07 -9.74 18.73
N LEU A 8 -45.31 -8.65 18.57
CA LEU A 8 -44.88 -8.05 17.32
C LEU A 8 -43.80 -8.94 16.68
N PHE A 9 -44.12 -9.60 15.56
CA PHE A 9 -43.12 -10.27 14.70
C PHE A 9 -42.82 -9.38 13.50
N LEU A 10 -41.68 -8.68 13.53
CA LEU A 10 -41.09 -8.04 12.34
C LEU A 10 -40.18 -9.09 11.68
N THR A 11 -40.65 -9.74 10.62
CA THR A 11 -39.80 -10.57 9.75
C THR A 11 -39.25 -9.71 8.63
N LEU A 12 -37.95 -9.38 8.74
CA LEU A 12 -37.13 -8.85 7.66
C LEU A 12 -36.94 -9.94 6.59
N LEU A 13 -37.45 -9.69 5.38
CA LEU A 13 -37.05 -10.43 4.19
C LEU A 13 -35.72 -9.83 3.70
N SER A 14 -34.61 -10.49 4.01
CA SER A 14 -33.31 -10.23 3.39
C SER A 14 -33.30 -10.82 1.98
N SER A 15 -33.22 -9.97 0.97
CA SER A 15 -32.98 -10.35 -0.41
C SER A 15 -31.53 -10.83 -0.58
N GLU A 16 -31.35 -12.12 -0.85
CA GLU A 16 -30.10 -12.68 -1.35
C GLU A 16 -29.90 -12.27 -2.80
N VAL A 17 -29.05 -11.26 -3.03
CA VAL A 17 -28.43 -11.04 -4.34
C VAL A 17 -27.08 -11.77 -4.30
N MET A 18 -27.08 -13.05 -4.70
CA MET A 18 -25.85 -13.77 -5.01
C MET A 18 -25.23 -13.18 -6.28
N SER A 19 -24.38 -12.17 -6.15
CA SER A 19 -23.46 -11.77 -7.21
C SER A 19 -22.35 -12.81 -7.29
N LYS A 20 -22.45 -13.73 -8.27
CA LYS A 20 -21.34 -14.61 -8.65
C LYS A 20 -20.16 -13.74 -9.11
N PRO A 21 -18.90 -14.08 -8.78
CA PRO A 21 -17.76 -13.36 -9.32
C PRO A 21 -17.74 -13.51 -10.84
N LEU A 22 -17.62 -12.36 -11.53
CA LEU A 22 -17.34 -12.32 -12.96
C LEU A 22 -15.99 -13.01 -13.19
N SER A 23 -15.99 -14.20 -13.80
CA SER A 23 -14.78 -14.79 -14.34
C SER A 23 -14.29 -13.88 -15.47
N TYR A 24 -13.22 -13.12 -15.21
CA TYR A 24 -12.55 -12.34 -16.24
C TYR A 24 -11.96 -13.30 -17.28
N ARG A 25 -12.66 -13.43 -18.42
CA ARG A 25 -12.24 -14.24 -19.55
C ARG A 25 -11.16 -13.47 -20.30
N ARG A 26 -9.92 -13.91 -20.15
CA ARG A 26 -8.71 -13.36 -20.80
C ARG A 26 -8.67 -13.74 -22.28
N ASP A 27 -9.74 -13.50 -23.03
CA ASP A 27 -9.85 -13.86 -24.45
C ASP A 27 -9.89 -12.63 -25.34
N GLN A 28 -8.96 -11.69 -25.18
CA GLN A 28 -8.44 -10.86 -26.27
C GLN A 28 -7.00 -10.45 -25.92
N ALA A 29 -6.07 -11.38 -26.16
CA ALA A 29 -4.69 -11.02 -26.42
C ALA A 29 -4.69 -10.05 -27.61
N ILE A 30 -4.71 -8.75 -27.30
CA ILE A 30 -4.31 -7.70 -28.21
C ILE A 30 -2.95 -8.13 -28.73
N LYS A 31 -2.86 -8.28 -30.05
CA LYS A 31 -1.63 -8.54 -30.80
C LYS A 31 -0.65 -7.39 -30.56
N LEU A 32 0.01 -7.35 -29.41
CA LEU A 32 1.30 -6.70 -29.21
C LEU A 32 2.38 -7.71 -29.61
N ARG A 33 2.33 -8.15 -30.88
CA ARG A 33 3.51 -8.71 -31.53
C ARG A 33 4.40 -7.51 -31.86
N ASN A 34 5.63 -7.55 -31.35
CA ASN A 34 6.75 -6.63 -31.62
C ASN A 34 6.97 -5.47 -30.63
N ALA A 35 6.73 -5.67 -29.33
CA ALA A 35 7.59 -4.98 -28.37
C ALA A 35 8.91 -5.77 -28.28
N PRO A 36 10.09 -5.18 -28.53
CA PRO A 36 11.34 -5.86 -28.22
C PRO A 36 11.29 -6.24 -26.74
N ASN A 37 11.71 -7.47 -26.42
CA ASN A 37 11.85 -7.93 -25.04
C ASN A 37 12.52 -6.83 -24.20
N LEU A 38 11.73 -6.14 -23.38
CA LEU A 38 12.23 -5.39 -22.24
C LEU A 38 12.65 -6.42 -21.20
N VAL A 39 13.73 -7.15 -21.52
CA VAL A 39 14.62 -7.59 -20.48
C VAL A 39 15.10 -6.29 -19.86
N LEU A 40 14.60 -5.98 -18.65
CA LEU A 40 15.31 -5.12 -17.72
C LEU A 40 16.66 -5.80 -17.48
N GLN A 41 17.58 -5.64 -18.42
CA GLN A 41 18.98 -5.92 -18.20
C GLN A 41 19.38 -4.88 -17.16
N ALA A 42 19.39 -5.32 -15.90
CA ALA A 42 20.16 -4.68 -14.87
C ALA A 42 21.59 -4.62 -15.40
N ARG A 43 21.92 -3.51 -16.08
CA ARG A 43 23.30 -3.11 -16.29
C ARG A 43 23.81 -2.85 -14.89
N ALA A 44 24.51 -3.84 -14.34
CA ALA A 44 25.38 -3.68 -13.21
C ALA A 44 26.50 -2.72 -13.61
N ASN A 45 26.18 -1.43 -13.60
CA ASN A 45 27.17 -0.39 -13.50
C ASN A 45 27.10 0.08 -12.05
N SER A 46 28.05 -0.42 -11.26
CA SER A 46 28.38 0.05 -9.93
C SER A 46 28.92 1.48 -10.01
N SER A 47 28.07 2.43 -10.42
CA SER A 47 28.24 3.83 -10.06
C SER A 47 27.39 4.04 -8.81
N ASN A 48 28.06 4.28 -7.69
CA ASN A 48 27.48 4.67 -6.41
C ASN A 48 26.87 6.08 -6.48
N SER A 49 26.25 6.43 -7.61
CA SER A 49 25.49 7.65 -7.84
C SER A 49 24.03 7.29 -7.69
N SER A 50 23.44 7.74 -6.60
CA SER A 50 21.99 7.79 -6.46
C SER A 50 21.37 8.43 -7.70
N VAL A 51 20.34 7.78 -8.24
CA VAL A 51 19.54 8.36 -9.32
C VAL A 51 18.62 9.41 -8.70
N SER A 52 18.77 10.64 -9.15
CA SER A 52 17.84 11.74 -8.85
C SER A 52 16.70 11.72 -9.88
N PHE A 53 15.47 11.89 -9.40
CA PHE A 53 14.31 12.03 -10.26
C PHE A 53 13.83 13.48 -10.39
N ASP A 54 14.45 14.42 -9.66
CA ASP A 54 14.22 15.84 -9.86
C ASP A 54 14.49 16.25 -11.31
N ASN A 55 13.47 16.80 -11.98
CA ASN A 55 13.51 17.20 -13.39
C ASN A 55 14.01 16.07 -14.33
N TRP A 56 13.76 14.80 -13.99
CA TRP A 56 14.28 13.66 -14.75
C TRP A 56 13.90 13.74 -16.23
N ASN A 57 14.90 13.63 -17.11
CA ASN A 57 14.75 13.74 -18.56
C ASN A 57 14.02 15.02 -19.04
N ASN A 58 14.18 16.13 -18.30
CA ASN A 58 13.52 17.42 -18.55
C ASN A 58 11.98 17.37 -18.47
N ILE A 59 11.41 16.42 -17.73
CA ILE A 59 9.97 16.36 -17.45
C ILE A 59 9.67 17.36 -16.33
N SER A 60 9.00 18.46 -16.67
CA SER A 60 8.67 19.52 -15.71
C SER A 60 7.74 19.07 -14.58
N ALA A 61 6.90 18.05 -14.80
CA ALA A 61 6.05 17.46 -13.76
C ALA A 61 6.85 16.76 -12.64
N LEU A 62 8.16 16.54 -12.84
CA LEU A 62 9.07 15.98 -11.83
C LEU A 62 9.95 17.05 -11.17
N GLN A 63 9.68 18.34 -11.39
CA GLN A 63 10.36 19.40 -10.65
C GLN A 63 10.06 19.26 -9.15
N GLY A 64 11.10 19.23 -8.33
CA GLY A 64 11.03 19.01 -6.88
C GLY A 64 10.74 17.57 -6.46
N PHE A 65 10.76 16.60 -7.38
CA PHE A 65 10.33 15.22 -7.05
C PHE A 65 11.08 14.62 -5.85
N ASP A 66 12.41 14.79 -5.82
CA ASP A 66 13.24 14.24 -4.75
C ASP A 66 13.06 14.97 -3.41
N GLU A 67 12.37 16.11 -3.37
CA GLU A 67 12.13 16.86 -2.13
C GLU A 67 11.17 16.12 -1.19
N PHE A 68 10.25 15.31 -1.73
CA PHE A 68 9.26 14.61 -0.92
C PHE A 68 9.92 13.70 0.11
N ASN A 69 10.74 12.73 -0.31
CA ASN A 69 11.45 11.84 0.62
C ASN A 69 12.88 12.33 0.97
N GLY A 70 13.37 13.36 0.29
CA GLY A 70 14.76 13.79 0.32
C GLY A 70 15.64 13.07 -0.72
N GLN A 71 16.76 13.71 -1.04
CA GLN A 71 17.73 13.19 -2.00
C GLN A 71 18.24 11.81 -1.57
N ASN A 72 18.38 10.90 -2.55
CA ASN A 72 18.91 9.55 -2.35
C ASN A 72 18.02 8.64 -1.47
N ASN A 73 16.78 9.05 -1.23
CA ASN A 73 15.82 8.32 -0.40
C ASN A 73 14.54 8.01 -1.20
N PHE A 74 14.69 7.54 -2.43
CA PHE A 74 13.59 7.37 -3.38
C PHE A 74 12.35 6.70 -2.78
N ASN A 75 12.53 5.63 -2.01
CA ASN A 75 11.46 4.83 -1.41
C ASN A 75 11.15 5.15 0.07
N GLY A 76 11.76 6.19 0.66
CA GLY A 76 11.55 6.54 2.07
C GLY A 76 12.21 5.59 3.08
N SER A 77 13.08 4.67 2.64
CA SER A 77 13.75 3.70 3.53
C SER A 77 14.61 4.36 4.61
N GLN A 78 15.12 5.57 4.36
CA GLN A 78 15.96 6.34 5.28
C GLN A 78 15.17 7.29 6.19
N ASN A 79 13.83 7.31 6.10
CA ASN A 79 13.00 8.11 7.00
C ASN A 79 13.19 7.65 8.45
N SER A 80 13.30 8.62 9.36
CA SER A 80 13.32 8.34 10.79
C SER A 80 11.98 7.79 11.25
N GLN A 81 12.01 6.90 12.24
CA GLN A 81 10.83 6.35 12.89
C GLN A 81 10.81 6.77 14.35
N THR A 82 9.77 7.51 14.74
CA THR A 82 9.53 7.93 16.12
C THR A 82 8.32 7.16 16.65
N ILE A 83 8.54 6.28 17.63
CA ILE A 83 7.49 5.44 18.21
C ILE A 83 6.70 6.24 19.25
N VAL A 84 5.39 6.32 19.07
CA VAL A 84 4.49 6.99 20.01
C VAL A 84 3.89 5.98 20.97
N ILE A 85 3.99 6.28 22.27
CA ILE A 85 3.33 5.49 23.32
C ILE A 85 1.87 5.95 23.41
N GLN A 86 0.94 5.05 23.15
CA GLN A 86 -0.49 5.32 23.27
C GLN A 86 -1.01 4.99 24.67
N GLU A 87 -1.98 5.77 25.15
CA GLU A 87 -2.67 5.51 26.43
C GLU A 87 -3.43 4.17 26.40
N THR A 88 -3.96 3.80 25.24
CA THR A 88 -4.54 2.47 24.97
C THR A 88 -3.67 1.76 23.95
N GLU A 89 -3.14 0.59 24.32
CA GLU A 89 -2.31 -0.22 23.44
C GLU A 89 -3.10 -0.67 22.20
N THR A 90 -2.56 -0.37 21.01
CA THR A 90 -3.09 -0.94 19.77
C THR A 90 -2.61 -2.38 19.63
N GLN A 91 -3.54 -3.33 19.53
CA GLN A 91 -3.23 -4.75 19.36
C GLN A 91 -3.72 -5.23 17.99
N CYS A 92 -3.01 -6.18 17.39
CA CYS A 92 -3.52 -6.83 16.19
C CYS A 92 -4.78 -7.65 16.52
N GLN A 93 -5.72 -7.72 15.58
CA GLN A 93 -6.98 -8.42 15.76
C GLN A 93 -7.06 -9.59 14.78
N THR A 94 -7.55 -10.74 15.25
CA THR A 94 -7.87 -11.86 14.37
C THR A 94 -9.17 -11.56 13.64
N VAL A 95 -9.05 -11.25 12.34
CA VAL A 95 -10.17 -11.05 11.43
C VAL A 95 -10.07 -12.03 10.26
N GLN A 96 -11.17 -12.25 9.54
CA GLN A 96 -11.14 -13.05 8.32
C GLN A 96 -10.21 -12.40 7.30
N ILE A 97 -9.27 -13.19 6.73
CA ILE A 97 -8.26 -12.69 5.80
C ILE A 97 -8.89 -12.03 4.57
N GLU A 98 -10.04 -12.53 4.11
CA GLU A 98 -10.78 -11.93 3.00
C GLU A 98 -11.16 -10.47 3.27
N ILE A 99 -11.52 -10.12 4.51
CA ILE A 99 -11.86 -8.73 4.88
C ILE A 99 -10.62 -7.83 4.76
N VAL A 100 -9.44 -8.34 5.13
CA VAL A 100 -8.17 -7.61 4.96
C VAL A 100 -7.86 -7.44 3.47
N GLN A 101 -8.02 -8.49 2.68
CA GLN A 101 -7.79 -8.48 1.23
C GLN A 101 -8.72 -7.48 0.52
N GLN A 102 -10.00 -7.42 0.89
CA GLN A 102 -10.95 -6.44 0.35
C GLN A 102 -10.51 -5.00 0.63
N LYS A 103 -10.08 -4.69 1.86
CA LYS A 103 -9.57 -3.36 2.23
C LYS A 103 -8.32 -2.98 1.43
N LEU A 104 -7.37 -3.92 1.30
CA LEU A 104 -6.16 -3.70 0.50
C LEU A 104 -6.46 -3.54 -0.99
N ALA A 105 -7.44 -4.27 -1.53
CA ALA A 105 -7.88 -4.11 -2.91
C ALA A 105 -8.48 -2.72 -3.17
N ILE A 106 -9.24 -2.16 -2.21
CA ILE A 106 -9.75 -0.79 -2.28
C ILE A 106 -8.59 0.21 -2.34
N LEU A 107 -7.60 0.09 -1.46
CA LEU A 107 -6.42 0.97 -1.46
C LEU A 107 -5.61 0.84 -2.76
N GLN A 108 -5.51 -0.36 -3.31
CA GLN A 108 -4.82 -0.59 -4.59
C GLN A 108 -5.54 0.09 -5.76
N GLU A 109 -6.86 -0.02 -5.86
CA GLU A 109 -7.63 0.67 -6.90
C GLU A 109 -7.62 2.19 -6.69
N LEU A 110 -7.62 2.66 -5.44
CA LEU A 110 -7.49 4.08 -5.12
C LEU A 110 -6.13 4.63 -5.55
N ALA A 111 -5.04 3.89 -5.32
CA ALA A 111 -3.71 4.26 -5.80
C ALA A 111 -3.64 4.33 -7.33
N LYS A 112 -4.22 3.35 -8.04
CA LYS A 112 -4.35 3.39 -9.51
C LYS A 112 -5.12 4.62 -9.96
N ARG A 113 -6.24 4.92 -9.30
CA ARG A 113 -7.08 6.09 -9.60
C ARG A 113 -6.29 7.39 -9.44
N ILE A 114 -5.58 7.57 -8.33
CA ILE A 114 -4.72 8.74 -8.07
C ILE A 114 -3.70 8.92 -9.19
N ILE A 115 -2.92 7.87 -9.47
CA ILE A 115 -1.84 7.94 -10.47
C ILE A 115 -2.39 8.22 -11.87
N THR A 116 -3.49 7.57 -12.26
CA THR A 116 -4.02 7.66 -13.63
C THR A 116 -4.85 8.91 -13.89
N GLU A 117 -5.54 9.45 -12.88
CA GLU A 117 -6.34 10.68 -13.03
C GLU A 117 -5.52 11.96 -12.80
N GLN A 118 -4.46 11.93 -11.96
CA GLN A 118 -3.71 13.15 -11.58
C GLN A 118 -2.37 13.32 -12.30
N ILE A 119 -1.87 12.28 -12.98
CA ILE A 119 -0.60 12.35 -13.70
C ILE A 119 -0.84 12.03 -15.17
N CYS A 120 -0.56 12.98 -16.06
CA CYS A 120 -0.82 12.80 -17.49
C CYS A 120 0.26 11.98 -18.23
N ASP A 121 1.53 12.11 -17.83
CA ASP A 121 2.65 11.48 -18.52
C ASP A 121 2.99 10.11 -17.92
N VAL A 122 3.13 9.11 -18.79
CA VAL A 122 3.33 7.71 -18.40
C VAL A 122 4.69 7.50 -17.70
N GLN A 123 5.70 8.31 -18.02
CA GLN A 123 7.01 8.22 -17.38
C GLN A 123 6.91 8.69 -15.93
N THR A 124 6.22 9.80 -15.67
CA THR A 124 5.92 10.25 -14.29
C THR A 124 5.06 9.23 -13.54
N GLN A 125 4.02 8.66 -14.17
CA GLN A 125 3.23 7.58 -13.56
C GLN A 125 4.10 6.38 -13.19
N THR A 126 5.02 5.99 -14.06
CA THR A 126 5.96 4.88 -13.84
C THR A 126 6.86 5.15 -12.64
N ILE A 127 7.42 6.36 -12.54
CA ILE A 127 8.31 6.76 -11.45
C ILE A 127 7.55 6.78 -10.11
N VAL A 128 6.37 7.40 -10.06
CA VAL A 128 5.54 7.46 -8.85
C VAL A 128 5.08 6.06 -8.42
N LEU A 129 4.66 5.20 -9.36
CA LEU A 129 4.29 3.82 -9.05
C LEU A 129 5.50 3.02 -8.52
N ALA A 130 6.68 3.21 -9.10
CA ALA A 130 7.90 2.57 -8.63
C ALA A 130 8.29 3.03 -7.22
N GLN A 131 8.14 4.32 -6.91
CA GLN A 131 8.35 4.87 -5.57
C GLN A 131 7.38 4.25 -4.56
N HIS A 132 6.09 4.19 -4.89
CA HIS A 132 5.06 3.59 -4.03
C HIS A 132 5.34 2.10 -3.76
N ASN A 133 5.64 1.32 -4.80
CA ASN A 133 6.01 -0.09 -4.66
C ASN A 133 7.30 -0.26 -3.84
N GLY A 134 8.26 0.65 -4.00
CA GLY A 134 9.47 0.68 -3.18
C GLY A 134 9.17 0.85 -1.69
N ALA A 135 8.22 1.72 -1.34
CA ALA A 135 7.79 1.90 0.06
C ALA A 135 7.10 0.64 0.62
N LEU A 136 6.27 -0.04 -0.18
CA LEU A 136 5.68 -1.33 0.20
C LEU A 136 6.75 -2.43 0.38
N GLN A 137 7.80 -2.41 -0.45
CA GLN A 137 8.93 -3.33 -0.29
C GLN A 137 9.68 -3.07 1.03
N VAL A 138 9.89 -1.80 1.40
CA VAL A 138 10.49 -1.44 2.71
C VAL A 138 9.64 -2.00 3.85
N PHE A 139 8.31 -1.82 3.79
CA PHE A 139 7.43 -2.38 4.81
C PHE A 139 7.45 -3.91 4.84
N SER A 140 7.55 -4.56 3.68
CA SER A 140 7.75 -6.01 3.58
C SER A 140 9.06 -6.44 4.26
N ASP A 141 10.15 -5.69 4.07
CA ASP A 141 11.43 -5.97 4.73
C ASP A 141 11.35 -5.78 6.26
N ASP A 142 10.59 -4.79 6.72
CA ASP A 142 10.29 -4.56 8.15
C ASP A 142 9.48 -5.74 8.73
N ILE A 143 8.44 -6.23 8.03
CA ILE A 143 7.67 -7.44 8.43
C ILE A 143 8.58 -8.66 8.52
N GLN A 144 9.49 -8.81 7.57
CA GLN A 144 10.47 -9.90 7.54
C GLN A 144 11.62 -9.72 8.54
N ARG A 145 11.66 -8.57 9.25
CA ARG A 145 12.75 -8.16 10.16
C ARG A 145 14.13 -8.23 9.51
N LYS A 146 14.21 -7.91 8.22
CA LYS A 146 15.48 -7.77 7.48
C LYS A 146 16.21 -6.49 7.86
N THR A 147 15.45 -5.48 8.32
CA THR A 147 15.95 -4.22 8.85
C THR A 147 16.05 -4.32 10.37
N THR A 148 17.14 -3.83 10.97
CA THR A 148 17.32 -3.83 12.43
C THR A 148 16.97 -2.49 13.08
N THR A 149 16.77 -1.45 12.29
CA THR A 149 16.56 -0.06 12.75
C THR A 149 15.10 0.38 12.74
N ARG A 150 14.20 -0.39 12.12
CA ARG A 150 12.78 -0.05 11.94
C ARG A 150 11.91 -1.11 12.62
N GLN A 151 10.77 -0.66 13.13
CA GLN A 151 9.73 -1.48 13.74
C GLN A 151 8.55 -1.64 12.79
N ILE A 152 7.82 -2.75 12.92
CA ILE A 152 6.63 -3.05 12.13
C ILE A 152 5.47 -2.19 12.65
N GLY A 153 5.18 -1.10 11.95
CA GLY A 153 4.17 -0.15 12.36
C GLY A 153 3.68 0.74 11.23
N TYR A 154 2.83 1.70 11.57
CA TYR A 154 2.33 2.72 10.64
C TYR A 154 2.33 4.08 11.32
N ASP A 155 2.48 5.15 10.53
CA ASP A 155 2.34 6.51 11.03
C ASP A 155 0.85 6.85 11.21
N GLN A 156 0.41 7.05 12.45
CA GLN A 156 -1.01 7.30 12.74
C GLN A 156 -1.52 8.64 12.18
N THR A 157 -0.65 9.65 12.13
CA THR A 157 -1.01 11.00 11.65
C THR A 157 -1.19 10.98 10.14
N ILE A 158 -0.31 10.29 9.41
CA ILE A 158 -0.44 10.12 7.96
C ILE A 158 -1.60 9.19 7.62
N ALA A 159 -1.76 8.07 8.33
CA ALA A 159 -2.88 7.15 8.11
C ALA A 159 -4.25 7.82 8.31
N ALA A 160 -4.37 8.74 9.27
CA ALA A 160 -5.60 9.50 9.51
C ALA A 160 -5.98 10.43 8.34
N LYS A 161 -5.05 10.78 7.45
CA LYS A 161 -5.32 11.62 6.26
C LYS A 161 -6.03 10.87 5.14
N LEU A 162 -6.36 9.59 5.30
CA LEU A 162 -7.11 8.81 4.30
C LEU A 162 -8.37 9.53 3.80
N THR A 163 -9.07 10.27 4.67
CA THR A 163 -10.28 11.02 4.33
C THR A 163 -10.03 12.25 3.44
N GLN A 164 -8.78 12.66 3.26
CA GLN A 164 -8.39 13.82 2.45
C GLN A 164 -8.19 13.45 0.96
N ILE A 165 -8.19 12.16 0.61
CA ILE A 165 -7.93 11.70 -0.76
C ILE A 165 -9.07 12.06 -1.71
N THR A 166 -10.31 12.10 -1.23
CA THR A 166 -11.50 12.36 -2.05
C THR A 166 -12.33 13.50 -1.49
N ASN A 167 -12.89 14.30 -2.39
CA ASN A 167 -13.91 15.29 -2.07
C ASN A 167 -15.23 14.61 -1.67
N THR A 168 -16.17 15.41 -1.14
CA THR A 168 -17.50 14.93 -0.74
C THR A 168 -18.34 14.39 -1.90
N ASP A 169 -18.03 14.79 -3.14
CA ASP A 169 -18.66 14.30 -4.37
C ASP A 169 -18.02 13.00 -4.91
N GLY A 170 -16.98 12.48 -4.25
CA GLY A 170 -16.24 11.28 -4.64
C GLY A 170 -15.19 11.51 -5.74
N SER A 171 -14.98 12.75 -6.21
CA SER A 171 -13.83 13.11 -7.02
C SER A 171 -12.54 13.09 -6.19
N LEU A 172 -11.38 12.93 -6.84
CA LEU A 172 -10.10 13.04 -6.15
C LEU A 172 -9.87 14.49 -5.69
N SER A 173 -9.36 14.64 -4.48
CA SER A 173 -8.88 15.94 -4.01
C SER A 173 -7.59 16.33 -4.73
N THR A 174 -7.43 17.62 -5.02
CA THR A 174 -6.18 18.22 -5.49
C THR A 174 -5.49 19.05 -4.40
N ASP A 175 -6.02 19.02 -3.18
CA ASP A 175 -5.49 19.78 -2.07
C ASP A 175 -4.19 19.15 -1.55
N ASP A 176 -3.26 20.00 -1.15
CA ASP A 176 -2.08 19.57 -0.43
C ASP A 176 -2.50 19.03 0.95
N ALA A 177 -2.15 17.77 1.21
CA ALA A 177 -2.40 17.12 2.49
C ALA A 177 -1.49 17.66 3.62
N GLY A 178 -0.55 18.54 3.31
CA GLY A 178 0.27 19.30 4.26
C GLY A 178 1.37 18.46 4.91
N PHE A 179 1.99 17.55 4.17
CA PHE A 179 3.11 16.75 4.65
C PHE A 179 4.09 16.40 3.52
N THR A 180 5.31 16.09 3.91
CA THR A 180 6.39 15.55 3.06
C THR A 180 6.69 14.12 3.47
N GLY A 181 7.45 13.41 2.63
CA GLY A 181 7.97 12.09 2.98
C GLY A 181 8.76 12.07 4.28
N SER A 182 9.44 13.15 4.66
CA SER A 182 10.18 13.23 5.95
C SER A 182 9.30 13.16 7.20
N ASP A 183 8.00 13.50 7.05
CA ASP A 183 7.00 13.40 8.12
C ASP A 183 6.52 11.95 8.31
N VAL A 184 6.69 11.08 7.30
CA VAL A 184 6.26 9.69 7.35
C VAL A 184 7.16 8.89 8.29
N GLY A 185 6.57 8.43 9.40
CA GLY A 185 7.24 7.63 10.43
C GLY A 185 7.42 8.38 11.75
N GLN A 186 7.17 9.69 11.78
CA GLN A 186 7.35 10.52 12.97
C GLN A 186 6.27 10.31 14.05
N ASN A 187 5.16 9.65 13.72
CA ASN A 187 4.10 9.30 14.66
C ASN A 187 3.77 7.81 14.56
N THR A 188 4.79 6.96 14.65
CA THR A 188 4.62 5.53 14.43
C THR A 188 3.94 4.85 15.61
N VAL A 189 2.88 4.12 15.31
CA VAL A 189 2.26 3.14 16.18
C VAL A 189 2.78 1.75 15.81
N VAL A 190 3.24 1.00 16.81
CA VAL A 190 3.64 -0.41 16.67
C VAL A 190 2.57 -1.27 17.34
N PRO A 191 1.69 -1.93 16.56
CA PRO A 191 0.70 -2.83 17.15
C PRO A 191 1.38 -4.00 17.85
N SER A 192 0.91 -4.33 19.05
CA SER A 192 1.37 -5.52 19.77
C SER A 192 0.53 -6.75 19.43
N GLY A 193 0.81 -7.89 20.06
CA GLY A 193 0.10 -9.15 19.85
C GLY A 193 0.55 -9.94 18.62
N ASN A 194 1.67 -9.57 17.97
CA ASN A 194 2.21 -10.35 16.87
C ASN A 194 2.70 -11.74 17.32
N ASN A 195 2.70 -12.70 16.38
CA ASN A 195 3.07 -14.08 16.62
C ASN A 195 4.57 -14.36 16.43
N TRP A 196 5.43 -13.33 16.52
CA TRP A 196 6.84 -13.49 16.27
C TRP A 196 7.51 -14.31 17.38
N ASN A 197 8.27 -15.31 16.97
CA ASN A 197 9.11 -16.16 17.81
C ASN A 197 10.52 -16.19 17.23
N ASP A 198 11.50 -15.67 17.97
CA ASP A 198 12.88 -15.51 17.48
C ASP A 198 13.56 -16.82 17.04
N SER A 199 13.09 -17.98 17.53
CA SER A 199 13.65 -19.28 17.16
C SER A 199 13.10 -19.87 15.86
N THR A 200 11.88 -19.50 15.45
CA THR A 200 11.15 -20.17 14.36
C THR A 200 10.60 -19.21 13.31
N SER A 201 10.22 -17.99 13.69
CA SER A 201 9.67 -17.01 12.75
C SER A 201 10.62 -16.62 11.61
N PRO A 202 11.95 -16.47 11.81
CA PRO A 202 12.83 -16.10 10.70
C PRO A 202 12.70 -17.04 9.49
N SER A 203 12.79 -18.36 9.70
CA SER A 203 12.70 -19.35 8.62
C SER A 203 11.27 -19.50 8.07
N LEU A 204 10.25 -19.42 8.94
CA LEU A 204 8.85 -19.50 8.51
C LEU A 204 8.43 -18.29 7.65
N VAL A 205 8.88 -17.10 8.02
CA VAL A 205 8.60 -15.87 7.28
C VAL A 205 9.35 -15.85 5.96
N GLU A 206 10.61 -16.29 5.92
CA GLU A 206 11.35 -16.46 4.67
C GLU A 206 10.67 -17.46 3.72
N ALA A 207 10.24 -18.61 4.23
CA ALA A 207 9.50 -19.61 3.45
C ALA A 207 8.16 -19.05 2.91
N ALA A 208 7.43 -18.30 3.73
CA ALA A 208 6.19 -17.64 3.32
C ALA A 208 6.45 -16.58 2.22
N ALA A 209 7.49 -15.77 2.36
CA ALA A 209 7.89 -14.78 1.36
C ALA A 209 8.26 -15.46 0.03
N ALA A 210 9.07 -16.53 0.07
CA ALA A 210 9.45 -17.28 -1.13
C ALA A 210 8.23 -17.90 -1.84
N ALA A 211 7.29 -18.47 -1.09
CA ALA A 211 6.05 -19.02 -1.64
C ALA A 211 5.18 -17.92 -2.30
N ALA A 212 5.04 -16.76 -1.65
CA ALA A 212 4.29 -15.62 -2.18
C ALA A 212 4.92 -15.07 -3.46
N SER A 213 6.25 -14.92 -3.50
CA SER A 213 6.97 -14.53 -4.71
C SER A 213 6.75 -15.54 -5.83
N SER A 214 6.85 -16.84 -5.54
CA SER A 214 6.64 -17.90 -6.55
C SER A 214 5.23 -17.88 -7.13
N ALA A 215 4.21 -17.57 -6.33
CA ALA A 215 2.83 -17.47 -6.79
C ALA A 215 2.57 -16.21 -7.64
N SER A 216 3.33 -15.13 -7.45
CA SER A 216 3.12 -13.84 -8.14
C SER A 216 3.61 -13.83 -9.59
N TYR A 217 4.43 -14.80 -9.99
CA TYR A 217 5.00 -14.92 -11.34
C TYR A 217 4.41 -16.10 -12.15
N GLN A 218 3.28 -16.67 -11.71
CA GLN A 218 2.51 -17.69 -12.45
C GLN A 218 1.40 -17.04 -13.28
#